data_AF-A0A060Z863-F1
#
_entry.id   AF-A0A060Z863-F1
#
_cell.length_a   1.000
_cell.length_b   1.000
_cell.length_c   1.000
_cell.angle_alpha   90.00
_cell.angle_beta   90.00
_cell.angle_gamma   90.00
#
_symmetry.space_group_name_H-M   'P 1'
#
loop_
_entity.id
_entity.type
_entity.pdbx_description
1 polymer ?
#
loop_
_entity_poly.entity_id
_entity_poly.type
_entity_poly.pdbx_seq_one_letter_code
_entity_poly.pdbx_strand_id
1 'polypeptide(L)'
;MENKNTSSQLPTALKIGNTVTTDKSIIIENFNKHFSTAGHAFQLATPTPVNSTAPPTTTRLSLPHFSFSQICSADVLNELQNLDPYKSAGLDNLDPFFLKLSAKIVATPITSLFNLSFVLSEIP
;
A
#
# COMPACT_ATOMS: atom_id res chain seq x y z
N MET A 1 16.16 18.10 28.73
CA MET A 1 14.87 17.58 28.23
C MET A 1 14.47 18.42 27.03
N GLU A 2 14.79 17.96 25.82
CA GLU A 2 14.34 18.61 24.58
C GLU A 2 12.90 18.14 24.27
N ASN A 3 11.95 19.06 24.29
CA ASN A 3 10.59 18.82 23.82
C ASN A 3 10.59 18.82 22.29
N LYS A 4 10.71 17.65 21.68
CA LYS A 4 10.56 17.47 20.23
C LYS A 4 9.08 17.36 19.86
N ASN A 5 8.35 18.48 19.94
CA ASN A 5 7.01 18.60 19.38
C ASN A 5 7.11 18.87 17.87
N THR A 6 7.37 17.84 17.06
CA THR A 6 7.15 17.92 15.61
C THR A 6 5.74 17.46 15.30
N SER A 7 4.74 18.30 15.62
CA SER A 7 3.44 18.17 14.97
C SER A 7 3.66 18.55 13.51
N SER A 8 3.72 17.56 12.63
CA SER A 8 3.65 17.82 11.19
C SER A 8 2.32 18.54 10.93
N GLN A 9 2.39 19.81 10.55
CA GLN A 9 1.21 20.52 10.06
C GLN A 9 0.72 19.80 8.82
N LEU A 10 -0.28 18.94 8.99
CA LEU A 10 -0.96 18.29 7.89
C LEU A 10 -1.79 19.33 7.13
N PRO A 11 -1.79 19.31 5.79
CA PRO A 11 -2.65 20.18 5.01
C PRO A 11 -4.12 19.98 5.38
N THR A 12 -4.79 21.06 5.77
CA THR A 12 -6.21 21.05 6.18
C THR A 12 -7.19 21.30 5.03
N ALA A 13 -6.68 21.66 3.85
CA ALA A 13 -7.48 21.94 2.68
C ALA A 13 -6.80 21.40 1.43
N LEU A 14 -7.59 21.05 0.42
CA LEU A 14 -7.13 20.63 -0.89
C LEU A 14 -7.53 21.68 -1.93
N LYS A 15 -6.57 22.09 -2.75
CA LYS A 15 -6.84 22.94 -3.92
C LYS A 15 -7.10 22.06 -5.13
N ILE A 16 -8.29 22.16 -5.71
CA ILE A 16 -8.73 21.43 -6.90
C ILE A 16 -9.02 22.47 -7.99
N GLY A 17 -8.11 22.60 -8.96
CA GLY A 17 -8.16 23.68 -9.95
C GLY A 17 -8.09 25.06 -9.28
N ASN A 18 -9.14 25.85 -9.43
CA ASN A 18 -9.25 27.18 -8.82
C ASN A 18 -10.01 27.19 -7.48
N THR A 19 -10.54 26.05 -7.05
CA THR A 19 -11.36 25.94 -5.83
C THR A 19 -10.55 25.33 -4.70
N VAL A 20 -10.71 25.85 -3.47
CA VAL A 20 -10.14 25.26 -2.25
C VAL A 20 -11.28 24.61 -1.47
N THR A 21 -11.12 23.35 -1.08
CA THR A 21 -12.10 22.62 -0.28
C THR A 21 -11.51 22.09 1.02
N THR A 22 -12.33 22.07 2.06
CA THR A 22 -12.05 21.43 3.37
C THR A 22 -12.99 20.25 3.63
N ASP A 23 -13.89 19.94 2.68
CA ASP A 23 -14.82 18.82 2.78
C ASP A 23 -14.06 17.49 2.67
N LYS A 24 -14.15 16.68 3.72
CA LYS A 24 -13.39 15.42 3.84
C LYS A 24 -13.75 14.43 2.74
N SER A 25 -15.02 14.33 2.35
CA SER A 25 -15.48 13.40 1.33
C SER A 25 -14.94 13.80 -0.04
N ILE A 26 -15.02 15.09 -0.37
CA ILE A 26 -14.47 15.62 -1.64
C ILE A 26 -12.96 15.41 -1.71
N ILE A 27 -12.26 15.62 -0.59
CA ILE A 27 -10.80 15.40 -0.50
C ILE A 27 -10.47 13.92 -0.76
N ILE A 28 -11.14 12.99 -0.07
CA ILE A 28 -10.92 11.55 -0.22
C ILE A 28 -11.18 11.12 -1.67
N GLU A 29 -12.29 11.56 -2.26
CA GLU A 29 -12.65 11.20 -3.63
C GLU A 29 -11.60 11.68 -4.65
N ASN A 30 -11.08 12.90 -4.48
CA ASN A 30 -10.05 13.44 -5.37
C ASN A 30 -8.73 12.68 -5.25
N PHE A 31 -8.31 12.33 -4.03
CA PHE A 31 -7.12 11.49 -3.84
C PHE A 31 -7.29 10.11 -4.44
N ASN A 32 -8.42 9.45 -4.20
CA ASN A 32 -8.72 8.14 -4.79
C ASN A 32 -8.67 8.22 -6.32
N LYS A 33 -9.36 9.21 -6.91
CA LYS A 33 -9.34 9.41 -8.37
C LYS A 33 -7.93 9.64 -8.90
N HIS A 34 -7.13 10.48 -8.23
CA HIS A 34 -5.76 10.75 -8.65
C HIS A 34 -4.91 9.47 -8.65
N PHE A 35 -4.87 8.75 -7.53
CA PHE A 35 -4.02 7.57 -7.39
C PHE A 35 -4.50 6.37 -8.22
N SER A 36 -5.82 6.18 -8.39
CA SER A 36 -6.36 5.14 -9.26
C SER A 36 -6.06 5.38 -10.74
N THR A 37 -5.91 6.64 -11.17
CA THR A 37 -5.63 6.98 -12.58
C THR A 37 -4.17 7.25 -12.89
N ALA A 38 -3.33 7.49 -11.87
CA ALA A 38 -1.90 7.75 -12.02
C ALA A 38 -1.16 6.62 -12.78
N GLY A 39 -1.66 5.38 -12.69
CA GLY A 39 -1.17 4.24 -13.47
C GLY A 39 -1.09 4.50 -14.98
N HIS A 40 -2.03 5.25 -15.54
CA HIS A 40 -2.03 5.58 -16.97
C HIS A 40 -0.85 6.44 -17.39
N ALA A 41 -0.32 7.29 -16.50
CA ALA A 41 0.85 8.10 -16.81
C ALA A 41 2.10 7.23 -17.06
N PHE A 42 2.20 6.07 -16.40
CA PHE A 42 3.27 5.11 -16.61
C PHE A 42 3.07 4.26 -17.87
N GLN A 43 1.82 4.04 -18.29
CA GLN A 43 1.50 3.33 -19.54
C GLN A 43 1.75 4.19 -20.79
N LEU A 44 1.54 5.50 -20.66
CA LEU A 44 1.73 6.49 -21.74
C LEU A 44 3.18 6.95 -21.89
N ALA A 45 4.05 6.63 -20.92
CA ALA A 45 5.48 6.80 -21.08
C ALA A 45 5.97 5.77 -22.10
N THR A 46 5.88 6.11 -23.39
CA THR A 46 6.54 5.37 -24.46
C THR A 46 8.01 5.24 -24.06
N PRO A 47 8.59 4.02 -24.00
CA PRO A 47 10.02 3.90 -23.83
C PRO A 47 10.66 4.62 -25.02
N THR A 48 11.27 5.78 -24.76
CA THR A 48 11.97 6.55 -25.78
C THR A 48 13.01 5.61 -26.39
N PRO A 49 12.96 5.30 -27.70
CA PRO A 49 13.98 4.51 -28.33
C PRO A 49 15.26 5.32 -28.23
N VAL A 50 16.17 4.89 -27.37
CA VAL A 50 17.53 5.41 -27.37
C VAL A 50 18.12 4.91 -28.69
N ASN A 51 18.18 5.79 -29.71
CA ASN A 51 18.94 5.55 -30.93
C ASN A 51 20.42 5.43 -30.53
N SER A 52 20.82 4.24 -30.11
CA SER A 52 22.20 3.91 -29.79
C SER A 52 22.72 3.01 -30.90
N THR A 53 23.50 3.61 -31.80
CA THR A 53 24.12 2.95 -32.94
C THR A 53 25.31 2.11 -32.48
N ALA A 54 25.03 0.94 -31.91
CA ALA A 54 25.88 -0.24 -31.75
C ALA A 54 25.20 -1.15 -30.71
N PRO A 55 25.24 -2.49 -30.82
CA PRO A 55 24.84 -3.34 -29.72
C PRO A 55 25.94 -3.28 -28.66
N PRO A 56 25.79 -2.59 -27.51
CA PRO A 56 26.63 -2.92 -26.39
C PRO A 56 26.34 -4.37 -26.05
N THR A 57 27.39 -5.17 -25.88
CA THR A 57 27.32 -6.45 -25.17
C THR A 57 26.92 -6.14 -23.73
N THR A 58 25.67 -5.77 -23.51
CA THR A 58 25.09 -5.63 -22.19
C THR A 58 24.91 -7.05 -21.71
N THR A 59 25.89 -7.53 -20.93
CA THR A 59 25.65 -8.57 -19.95
C THR A 59 24.36 -8.16 -19.25
N ARG A 60 23.25 -8.86 -19.51
CA ARG A 60 21.99 -8.64 -18.80
C ARG A 60 22.32 -8.86 -17.34
N LEU A 61 22.64 -7.80 -16.61
CA LEU A 61 22.61 -7.82 -15.16
C LEU A 61 21.19 -8.24 -14.84
N SER A 62 21.02 -9.45 -14.30
CA SER A 62 19.71 -9.90 -13.86
C SER A 62 19.23 -8.84 -12.88
N LEU A 63 18.17 -8.13 -13.24
CA LEU A 63 17.49 -7.25 -12.31
C LEU A 63 17.20 -8.08 -11.04
N PRO A 64 17.40 -7.52 -9.84
CA PRO A 64 17.11 -8.25 -8.62
C PRO A 64 15.68 -8.79 -8.70
N HIS A 65 15.57 -10.12 -8.70
CA HIS A 65 14.28 -10.78 -8.78
C HIS A 65 13.61 -10.62 -7.43
N PHE A 66 12.52 -9.86 -7.38
CA PHE A 66 11.66 -9.79 -6.21
C PHE A 66 10.83 -11.06 -6.13
N SER A 67 10.82 -11.70 -4.96
CA SER A 67 9.94 -12.83 -4.66
C SER A 67 9.37 -12.67 -3.26
N PHE A 68 8.09 -13.01 -3.09
CA PHE A 68 7.51 -13.11 -1.76
C PHE A 68 8.06 -14.34 -1.03
N SER A 69 8.48 -14.15 0.22
CA SER A 69 8.73 -15.24 1.14
C SER A 69 7.43 -15.72 1.77
N GLN A 70 7.36 -17.00 2.12
CA GLN A 70 6.24 -17.53 2.89
C GLN A 70 6.11 -16.77 4.22
N ILE A 71 4.90 -16.35 4.55
CA ILE A 71 4.56 -15.68 5.81
C ILE A 71 4.38 -16.72 6.91
N CYS A 72 4.96 -16.45 8.08
CA CYS A 72 4.78 -17.26 9.27
C CYS A 72 3.58 -16.78 10.09
N SER A 73 2.85 -17.72 10.71
CA SER A 73 1.71 -17.38 11.57
C SER A 73 2.09 -16.57 12.80
N ALA A 74 3.34 -16.66 13.27
CA ALA A 74 3.84 -15.84 14.36
C ALA A 74 3.93 -14.36 13.96
N ASP A 75 4.35 -14.08 12.72
CA ASP A 75 4.44 -12.71 12.20
C ASP A 75 3.04 -12.11 12.07
N VAL A 76 2.09 -12.87 11.51
CA VAL A 76 0.68 -12.41 11.40
C VAL A 76 0.06 -12.17 12.79
N LEU A 77 0.32 -13.06 13.75
CA LEU A 77 -0.15 -12.88 15.12
C LEU A 77 0.42 -11.61 15.74
N ASN A 78 1.73 -11.34 15.55
CA ASN A 78 2.38 -10.13 16.02
C ASN A 78 1.75 -8.88 15.41
N GLU A 79 1.54 -8.87 14.09
CA GLU A 79 0.91 -7.72 13.41
C GLU A 79 -0.54 -7.49 13.88
N LEU A 80 -1.33 -8.55 14.03
CA LEU A 80 -2.70 -8.45 14.58
C LEU A 80 -2.71 -7.91 16.01
N GLN A 81 -1.76 -8.31 16.85
CA GLN A 81 -1.62 -7.80 18.22
C GLN A 81 -1.11 -6.35 18.27
N ASN A 82 -0.41 -5.90 17.24
CA ASN A 82 0.07 -4.52 17.13
C ASN A 82 -0.90 -3.59 16.40
N LEU A 83 -2.07 -4.08 15.96
CA LEU A 83 -3.13 -3.23 15.39
C LEU A 83 -3.51 -2.11 16.37
N ASP A 84 -3.64 -0.90 15.82
CA ASP A 84 -4.21 0.24 16.52
C ASP A 84 -5.74 0.11 16.56
N PRO A 85 -6.34 -0.12 17.74
CA PRO A 85 -7.77 -0.35 17.87
C PRO A 85 -8.62 0.89 17.57
N TYR A 86 -8.02 2.08 17.48
CA TYR A 86 -8.74 3.34 17.24
C TYR A 86 -8.77 3.76 15.77
N LYS A 87 -8.14 2.98 14.88
CA LYS A 87 -8.26 3.21 13.44
C LYS A 87 -9.61 2.78 12.91
N SER A 88 -10.02 3.40 11.81
CA SER A 88 -11.21 2.99 11.08
C SER A 88 -11.02 1.62 10.45
N ALA A 89 -12.12 0.87 10.33
CA ALA A 89 -12.16 -0.38 9.59
C ALA A 89 -11.81 -0.17 8.10
N GLY A 90 -11.32 -1.23 7.47
CA GLY A 90 -11.07 -1.27 6.03
C GLY A 90 -12.36 -1.37 5.21
N LEU A 91 -12.20 -1.68 3.91
CA LEU A 91 -13.32 -1.86 2.98
C LEU A 91 -14.19 -3.09 3.34
N ASP A 92 -13.62 -4.05 4.05
CA ASP A 92 -14.28 -5.23 4.61
C ASP A 92 -15.13 -4.92 5.85
N ASN A 93 -15.06 -3.68 6.36
CA ASN A 93 -15.73 -3.24 7.58
C ASN A 93 -15.39 -4.09 8.83
N LEU A 94 -14.21 -4.73 8.85
CA LEU A 94 -13.71 -5.46 10.01
C LEU A 94 -13.06 -4.48 11.00
N ASP A 95 -13.63 -4.43 12.19
CA ASP A 95 -13.17 -3.55 13.25
C ASP A 95 -11.77 -3.96 13.77
N PRO A 96 -10.79 -3.03 13.85
CA PRO A 96 -9.44 -3.36 14.29
C PRO A 96 -9.36 -3.89 15.73
N PHE A 97 -10.21 -3.41 16.63
CA PHE A 97 -10.25 -3.91 18.00
C PHE A 97 -10.77 -5.36 18.05
N PHE A 98 -11.78 -5.69 17.25
CA PHE A 98 -12.26 -7.06 17.10
C PHE A 98 -11.19 -8.00 16.53
N LEU A 99 -10.46 -7.57 15.49
CA LEU A 99 -9.36 -8.34 14.92
C LEU A 99 -8.24 -8.60 15.94
N LYS A 100 -7.92 -7.60 16.76
CA LYS A 100 -6.92 -7.71 17.83
C LYS A 100 -7.35 -8.69 18.92
N LEU A 101 -8.61 -8.66 19.35
CA LEU A 101 -9.16 -9.61 20.33
C LEU A 101 -9.17 -11.04 19.80
N SER A 102 -9.51 -11.22 18.52
CA SER A 102 -9.59 -12.52 17.86
C SER A 102 -8.25 -13.01 17.30
N ALA A 103 -7.16 -12.27 17.48
CA ALA A 103 -5.87 -12.48 16.81
C ALA A 103 -5.35 -13.92 16.91
N LYS A 104 -5.44 -14.55 18.09
CA LYS A 104 -4.99 -15.93 18.30
C LYS A 104 -5.78 -16.97 17.49
N ILE A 105 -7.02 -16.66 17.14
CA ILE A 105 -7.92 -17.53 16.38
C ILE A 105 -7.72 -17.30 14.87
N VAL A 106 -7.61 -16.03 14.45
CA VAL A 106 -7.59 -15.67 13.02
C VAL A 106 -6.19 -15.64 12.40
N ALA A 107 -5.11 -15.66 13.20
CA ALA A 107 -3.74 -15.58 12.67
C ALA A 107 -3.42 -16.70 11.67
N THR A 108 -3.78 -17.94 11.98
CA THR A 108 -3.53 -19.09 11.10
C THR A 108 -4.32 -19.02 9.79
N PRO A 109 -5.66 -18.83 9.76
CA PRO A 109 -6.38 -18.72 8.50
C PRO A 109 -5.94 -17.51 7.66
N ILE A 110 -5.61 -16.37 8.27
CA ILE A 110 -5.07 -15.21 7.54
C ILE A 110 -3.70 -15.53 6.92
N THR A 111 -2.85 -16.27 7.62
CA THR A 111 -1.55 -16.73 7.09
C THR A 111 -1.73 -17.65 5.89
N SER A 112 -2.68 -18.58 5.96
CA SER A 112 -3.04 -19.44 4.84
C SER A 112 -3.52 -18.63 3.64
N LEU A 113 -4.37 -17.62 3.84
CA LEU A 113 -4.84 -16.73 2.77
C LEU A 113 -3.68 -15.99 2.10
N PHE A 114 -2.78 -15.36 2.85
CA PHE A 114 -1.65 -14.64 2.24
C PHE A 114 -0.73 -15.56 1.45
N ASN A 115 -0.36 -16.71 2.02
CA ASN A 115 0.51 -17.66 1.32
C ASN A 115 -0.17 -18.24 0.08
N LEU A 116 -1.48 -18.47 0.13
CA LEU A 116 -2.25 -18.88 -1.04
C LEU A 116 -2.26 -17.79 -2.11
N SER A 117 -2.45 -16.52 -1.73
CA SER A 117 -2.37 -15.40 -2.66
C SER A 117 -1.01 -15.26 -3.33
N PHE A 118 0.08 -15.50 -2.60
CA PHE A 118 1.43 -15.46 -3.19
C PHE A 118 1.65 -16.57 -4.23
N VAL A 119 1.06 -17.75 -4.01
CA VAL A 119 1.17 -18.87 -4.95
C VAL A 119 0.26 -18.66 -6.17
N LEU A 120 -0.98 -18.23 -5.96
CA LEU A 120 -1.96 -18.04 -7.04
C LEU A 120 -1.78 -16.74 -7.81
N SER A 121 -1.06 -15.77 -7.24
CA SER A 121 -1.01 -14.38 -7.74
C SER A 121 -2.39 -13.71 -7.83
N GLU A 122 -3.36 -14.19 -7.03
CA GLU A 122 -4.75 -13.73 -6.97
C GLU A 122 -5.24 -13.71 -5.51
N ILE A 123 -6.28 -12.95 -5.22
CA ILE A 123 -6.95 -13.01 -3.90
C ILE A 123 -7.99 -14.13 -3.99
N PRO A 124 -7.86 -15.21 -3.18
CA PRO A 124 -8.76 -16.37 -3.20
C PRO A 124 -10.14 -16.09 -2.60
#